data_AF-A0A9X2T1V3-F1
#
_entry.id   AF-A0A9X2T1V3-F1
#
_cell.length_a   1.000
_cell.length_b   1.000
_cell.length_c   1.000
_cell.angle_alpha   90.00
_cell.angle_beta   90.00
_cell.angle_gamma   90.00
#
_symmetry.space_group_name_H-M   'P 1'
#
loop_
_entity.id
_entity.type
_entity.pdbx_description
1 polymer ?
#
loop_
_entity_poly.entity_id
_entity_poly.type
_entity_poly.pdbx_seq_one_letter_code
_entity_poly.pdbx_strand_id
1 'polypeptide(L)'
;MKKLSFYSHLNKVWMLALVAFMVACSQFEDPVPDDVSKVSSEELSAFKLNPYGNGLENARIPSTGTASTPESQVGITPYIIGDGNVDCGQVATAYGIGSFENSFGQIDTPFTNNTATFGAITANTDGTFVSWSIEVPDGYCVKYLAAVVKGGANANVYFYEGDIRSDSGLASPTNSSGGPADLSNLRFCYTLEKKPDAPIVKGGESCDEEGLVLRASLDGSIPEGYTLQWYEKNESEEFVPVEDPKLDEVGSKTYYAAFVNGCSSNMSEGAVLTIHPLPAAPISGGDQEGDCDDILTATVIDVPEGITIVWYDKDGNIVDDPSLTYDESIGGVQTVTYYAEAVDDETKCASERTAVMLTLNECEEPCYDFVWKGETAWAANGNTSGTLRYINRGNWATYTAYSGSAKSVTLFAGQTKNAGTVAFSAASGGMVTITITLNEGWRLKAGNEAVKIQGYPSAPSGNPSPGLFTTYKGNSLSIMVPQSAFYGVHLDVEWQTEELIEVECPEEK
;
A
#
# COMPACT_ATOMS: atom_id res chain seq x y z
N MET A 1 22.46 -4.79 58.86
CA MET A 1 22.43 -4.30 60.25
C MET A 1 21.15 -3.49 60.47
N LYS A 2 20.44 -3.82 61.56
CA LYS A 2 19.27 -3.16 62.18
C LYS A 2 17.94 -3.01 61.39
N LYS A 3 17.03 -3.92 61.72
CA LYS A 3 15.56 -3.83 61.72
C LYS A 3 15.05 -2.68 62.63
N LEU A 4 13.84 -2.17 62.34
CA LEU A 4 12.64 -2.01 63.20
C LEU A 4 11.71 -0.95 62.53
N SER A 5 10.46 -1.17 62.10
CA SER A 5 9.27 -1.84 62.67
C SER A 5 8.24 -0.84 63.23
N PHE A 6 7.16 -0.65 62.47
CA PHE A 6 5.73 -0.74 62.87
C PHE A 6 4.98 0.33 63.69
N TYR A 7 3.69 0.44 63.29
CA TYR A 7 2.45 0.85 63.99
C TYR A 7 2.34 2.36 64.37
N SER A 8 1.22 3.08 64.24
CA SER A 8 -0.12 2.84 63.65
C SER A 8 -1.08 3.96 64.05
N HIS A 9 -2.22 4.04 63.34
CA HIS A 9 -3.54 4.50 63.80
C HIS A 9 -3.67 6.01 64.12
N LEU A 10 -4.67 6.75 63.60
CA LEU A 10 -6.09 6.41 63.62
C LEU A 10 -6.90 7.22 62.57
N ASN A 11 -7.75 6.50 61.84
CA ASN A 11 -9.03 6.84 61.23
C ASN A 11 -9.67 8.25 61.45
N LYS A 12 -10.07 8.83 60.31
CA LYS A 12 -11.45 9.22 59.94
C LYS A 12 -12.16 10.37 60.69
N VAL A 13 -12.78 11.19 59.83
CA VAL A 13 -14.15 11.74 59.91
C VAL A 13 -14.30 13.24 60.25
N TRP A 14 -14.58 13.98 59.16
CA TRP A 14 -15.67 14.95 58.98
C TRP A 14 -15.61 16.38 59.55
N MET A 15 -16.06 17.26 58.65
CA MET A 15 -16.68 18.58 58.79
C MET A 15 -15.78 19.76 59.14
N LEU A 16 -15.68 20.84 58.36
CA LEU A 16 -16.62 21.69 57.59
C LEU A 16 -16.63 23.08 58.27
N ALA A 17 -16.72 24.10 57.42
CA ALA A 17 -16.99 25.52 57.71
C ALA A 17 -15.78 26.31 58.26
N LEU A 18 -15.04 27.07 57.45
CA LEU A 18 -15.43 28.29 56.69
C LEU A 18 -15.79 29.45 57.65
N VAL A 19 -14.94 30.50 57.64
CA VAL A 19 -15.27 31.89 57.25
C VAL A 19 -14.39 32.92 57.98
N ALA A 20 -13.84 33.81 57.15
CA ALA A 20 -13.37 35.18 57.40
C ALA A 20 -12.06 35.37 58.17
N PHE A 21 -11.09 36.03 57.53
CA PHE A 21 -10.79 37.42 57.87
C PHE A 21 -9.98 38.12 56.75
N MET A 22 -10.41 39.36 56.50
CA MET A 22 -9.88 40.49 55.73
C MET A 22 -8.39 40.56 55.38
N VAL A 23 -8.08 41.33 54.32
CA VAL A 23 -7.07 42.43 54.20
C VAL A 23 -6.76 42.58 52.70
N ALA A 24 -7.32 43.56 51.99
CA ALA A 24 -6.89 44.96 51.84
C ALA A 24 -5.52 45.14 51.14
N CYS A 25 -5.62 45.64 49.90
CA CYS A 25 -4.67 46.43 49.10
C CYS A 25 -3.22 45.92 48.90
N SER A 26 -2.94 45.45 47.68
CA SER A 26 -1.72 45.84 46.96
C SER A 26 -1.85 45.63 45.45
N GLN A 27 -1.68 46.73 44.73
CA GLN A 27 -1.02 46.88 43.43
C GLN A 27 -1.70 46.35 42.15
N PHE A 28 -1.97 47.32 41.28
CA PHE A 28 -1.99 47.22 39.83
C PHE A 28 -0.74 46.47 39.35
N GLU A 29 -0.91 45.24 38.89
CA GLU A 29 -0.07 44.65 37.85
C GLU A 29 -1.00 44.44 36.65
N ASP A 30 -0.59 44.97 35.51
CA ASP A 30 -1.27 44.75 34.23
C ASP A 30 -1.49 43.24 34.01
N PRO A 31 -2.69 42.79 33.59
CA PRO A 31 -2.84 41.40 33.20
C PRO A 31 -2.07 41.18 31.89
N VAL A 32 -0.97 40.44 32.00
CA VAL A 32 -0.42 39.65 30.91
C VAL A 32 -1.55 38.79 30.32
N PRO A 33 -1.76 38.76 29.00
CA PRO A 33 -2.90 38.07 28.41
C PRO A 33 -2.58 36.58 28.31
N ASP A 34 -2.74 35.85 29.41
CA ASP A 34 -2.62 34.39 29.41
C ASP A 34 -3.58 33.80 30.46
N ASP A 35 -4.89 33.84 30.17
CA ASP A 35 -5.83 32.76 30.52
C ASP A 35 -7.15 32.92 29.76
N VAL A 36 -7.15 32.63 28.44
CA VAL A 36 -8.40 32.39 27.67
C VAL A 36 -8.84 30.93 27.85
N SER A 37 -8.23 30.15 28.74
CA SER A 37 -8.42 28.70 28.80
C SER A 37 -9.44 28.21 29.84
N LYS A 38 -10.27 29.08 30.40
CA LYS A 38 -11.31 28.70 31.37
C LYS A 38 -12.69 29.28 31.10
N VAL A 39 -13.06 29.39 29.83
CA VAL A 39 -14.48 29.48 29.47
C VAL A 39 -14.97 28.03 29.30
N SER A 40 -15.89 27.61 30.16
CA SER A 40 -16.47 26.27 30.04
C SER A 40 -17.23 26.12 28.72
N SER A 41 -17.30 24.91 28.18
CA SER A 41 -18.09 24.62 26.96
C SER A 41 -19.57 25.03 27.10
N GLU A 42 -20.08 25.14 28.32
CA GLU A 42 -21.41 25.65 28.63
C GLU A 42 -21.50 27.18 28.52
N GLU A 43 -20.45 27.94 28.87
CA GLU A 43 -20.39 29.40 28.68
C GLU A 43 -20.11 29.80 27.22
N LEU A 44 -19.32 29.01 26.49
CA LEU A 44 -19.18 29.13 25.03
C LEU A 44 -20.49 28.82 24.29
N SER A 45 -21.33 27.95 24.84
CA SER A 45 -22.66 27.67 24.26
C SER A 45 -23.65 28.84 24.39
N ALA A 46 -23.40 29.76 25.33
CA ALA A 46 -24.13 31.02 25.46
C ALA A 46 -23.60 32.11 24.51
N PHE A 47 -22.38 31.94 23.98
CA PHE A 47 -21.78 32.74 22.92
C PHE A 47 -21.88 32.02 21.56
N LYS A 48 -22.97 31.28 21.33
CA LYS A 48 -23.38 30.85 20.00
C LYS A 48 -23.80 32.09 19.22
N LEU A 49 -22.83 32.80 18.65
CA LEU A 49 -23.08 33.64 17.48
C LEU A 49 -23.86 32.75 16.52
N ASN A 50 -25.04 33.21 16.08
CA ASN A 50 -25.73 32.51 15.00
C ASN A 50 -24.70 32.37 13.86
N PRO A 51 -24.50 31.19 13.22
CA PRO A 51 -23.61 31.07 12.06
C PRO A 51 -23.93 32.07 10.93
N TYR A 52 -25.12 32.69 10.98
CA TYR A 52 -25.55 33.77 10.09
C TYR A 52 -25.41 35.19 10.65
N GLY A 53 -25.07 35.38 11.93
CA GLY A 53 -25.04 36.67 12.63
C GLY A 53 -26.41 37.36 12.60
N ASN A 54 -27.09 37.50 13.74
CA ASN A 54 -28.42 38.14 13.77
C ASN A 54 -28.37 39.68 13.52
N GLY A 55 -27.23 40.24 13.12
CA GLY A 55 -26.99 41.69 12.95
C GLY A 55 -26.93 42.50 14.25
N LEU A 56 -27.56 42.03 15.33
CA LEU A 56 -27.60 42.72 16.64
C LEU A 56 -26.26 42.77 17.38
N GLU A 57 -25.31 41.92 16.98
CA GLU A 57 -23.97 41.84 17.58
C GLU A 57 -23.11 43.09 17.28
N ASN A 58 -23.54 43.92 16.32
CA ASN A 58 -22.84 45.13 15.86
C ASN A 58 -23.74 46.38 15.85
N ALA A 59 -24.55 46.60 16.90
CA ALA A 59 -25.35 47.83 17.00
C ALA A 59 -24.47 49.07 16.91
N ARG A 60 -24.47 49.71 15.72
CA ARG A 60 -23.59 50.84 15.42
C ARG A 60 -24.01 52.07 16.23
N ILE A 61 -23.06 52.72 16.87
CA ILE A 61 -23.27 53.99 17.57
C ILE A 61 -23.02 55.14 16.58
N PRO A 62 -23.91 56.14 16.47
CA PRO A 62 -23.66 57.28 15.59
C PRO A 62 -22.53 58.15 16.15
N SER A 63 -21.76 58.75 15.25
CA SER A 63 -20.70 59.72 15.56
C SER A 63 -21.23 61.02 16.18
N THR A 64 -22.53 61.29 16.04
CA THR A 64 -23.22 62.45 16.59
C THR A 64 -24.58 62.06 17.15
N GLY A 65 -25.07 62.86 18.10
CA GLY A 65 -26.39 62.67 18.72
C GLY A 65 -26.34 62.15 20.14
N THR A 66 -27.52 62.01 20.74
CA THR A 66 -27.68 61.55 22.13
C THR A 66 -28.56 60.32 22.16
N ALA A 67 -28.17 59.30 22.94
CA ALA A 67 -28.99 58.12 23.17
C ALA A 67 -30.35 58.53 23.76
N SER A 68 -31.40 57.87 23.31
CA SER A 68 -32.79 58.20 23.62
C SER A 68 -33.57 56.94 24.00
N THR A 69 -34.84 57.13 24.35
CA THR A 69 -35.77 56.06 24.74
C THR A 69 -37.09 56.21 23.98
N PRO A 70 -37.88 55.12 23.83
CA PRO A 70 -37.62 53.76 24.31
C PRO A 70 -36.67 52.95 23.40
N GLU A 71 -35.99 51.97 23.99
CA GLU A 71 -35.32 50.91 23.22
C GLU A 71 -36.36 50.07 22.48
N SER A 72 -35.99 49.57 21.30
CA SER A 72 -36.86 48.67 20.55
C SER A 72 -36.92 47.28 21.20
N GLN A 73 -37.85 46.45 20.73
CA GLN A 73 -38.06 45.11 21.27
C GLN A 73 -36.86 44.18 21.06
N VAL A 74 -36.12 44.35 19.96
CA VAL A 74 -34.86 43.61 19.73
C VAL A 74 -33.64 44.28 20.36
N GLY A 75 -33.84 45.33 21.18
CA GLY A 75 -32.77 45.96 21.97
C GLY A 75 -32.00 47.07 21.26
N ILE A 76 -32.55 47.68 20.20
CA ILE A 76 -31.90 48.83 19.55
C ILE A 76 -32.18 50.11 20.34
N THR A 77 -31.13 50.73 20.87
CA THR A 77 -31.19 52.07 21.48
C THR A 77 -31.27 53.14 20.37
N PRO A 78 -32.33 53.97 20.32
CA PRO A 78 -32.41 55.04 19.34
C PRO A 78 -31.51 56.23 19.71
N TYR A 79 -31.18 57.03 18.71
CA TYR A 79 -30.43 58.28 18.91
C TYR A 79 -31.18 59.48 18.33
N ILE A 80 -31.11 60.61 19.05
CA ILE A 80 -31.53 61.92 18.53
C ILE A 80 -30.28 62.56 17.92
N ILE A 81 -30.23 62.60 16.59
CA ILE A 81 -29.05 63.05 15.83
C ILE A 81 -29.18 64.47 15.25
N GLY A 82 -30.32 65.12 15.47
CA GLY A 82 -30.62 66.47 15.00
C GLY A 82 -32.02 66.91 15.41
N ASP A 83 -32.34 68.16 15.10
CA ASP A 83 -33.62 68.76 15.43
C ASP A 83 -34.64 68.58 14.29
N GLY A 84 -35.93 68.50 14.61
CA GLY A 84 -36.99 68.54 13.60
C GLY A 84 -37.16 67.24 12.81
N ASN A 85 -37.21 67.34 11.48
CA ASN A 85 -37.43 66.23 10.55
C ASN A 85 -36.09 65.71 10.04
N VAL A 86 -35.55 64.69 10.69
CA VAL A 86 -34.30 64.05 10.27
C VAL A 86 -34.51 63.30 8.95
N ASP A 87 -33.64 63.55 7.97
CA ASP A 87 -33.64 62.86 6.67
C ASP A 87 -32.62 61.71 6.58
N CYS A 88 -32.72 60.89 5.53
CA CYS A 88 -31.85 59.74 5.31
C CYS A 88 -30.37 60.12 5.12
N GLY A 89 -30.06 61.31 4.58
CA GLY A 89 -28.68 61.77 4.40
C GLY A 89 -28.04 62.21 5.71
N GLN A 90 -28.81 62.84 6.59
CA GLN A 90 -28.39 63.15 7.96
C GLN A 90 -28.13 61.88 8.75
N VAL A 91 -29.00 60.87 8.64
CA VAL A 91 -28.77 59.55 9.25
C VAL A 91 -27.51 58.92 8.69
N ALA A 92 -27.34 58.87 7.37
CA ALA A 92 -26.16 58.27 6.75
C ALA A 92 -24.86 58.90 7.26
N THR A 93 -24.83 60.24 7.33
CA THR A 93 -23.69 61.00 7.87
C THR A 93 -23.43 60.67 9.34
N ALA A 94 -24.47 60.64 10.19
CA ALA A 94 -24.31 60.36 11.61
C ALA A 94 -23.73 58.97 11.87
N TYR A 95 -24.14 57.95 11.11
CA TYR A 95 -23.66 56.57 11.24
C TYR A 95 -22.43 56.26 10.38
N GLY A 96 -21.86 57.25 9.70
CA GLY A 96 -20.65 57.09 8.89
C GLY A 96 -20.81 56.14 7.70
N ILE A 97 -22.02 56.04 7.15
CA ILE A 97 -22.28 55.31 5.91
C ILE A 97 -22.37 56.29 4.74
N GLY A 98 -21.99 55.87 3.52
CA GLY A 98 -21.95 56.75 2.36
C GLY A 98 -23.33 57.32 1.99
N SER A 99 -24.31 56.44 1.77
CA SER A 99 -25.72 56.78 1.56
C SER A 99 -26.61 55.54 1.70
N PHE A 100 -27.91 55.75 1.85
CA PHE A 100 -28.89 54.68 1.66
C PHE A 100 -29.26 54.57 0.17
N GLU A 101 -29.35 53.35 -0.36
CA GLU A 101 -29.79 53.12 -1.75
C GLU A 101 -31.27 53.45 -1.93
N ASN A 102 -32.09 53.13 -0.93
CA ASN A 102 -33.52 53.37 -0.93
C ASN A 102 -33.86 54.36 0.19
N SER A 103 -34.21 55.58 -0.21
CA SER A 103 -34.55 56.67 0.71
C SER A 103 -35.95 57.18 0.40
N PHE A 104 -36.81 57.25 1.40
CA PHE A 104 -38.19 57.69 1.23
C PHE A 104 -38.43 59.04 1.93
N GLY A 105 -39.43 59.77 1.42
CA GLY A 105 -39.95 60.95 2.11
C GLY A 105 -40.61 60.56 3.43
N GLN A 106 -40.82 61.56 4.31
CA GLN A 106 -41.63 61.34 5.50
C GLN A 106 -43.10 61.14 5.12
N ILE A 107 -43.81 60.30 5.87
CA ILE A 107 -45.27 60.21 5.83
C ILE A 107 -45.76 60.72 7.19
N ASP A 108 -46.59 61.77 7.16
CA ASP A 108 -47.14 62.40 8.35
C ASP A 108 -48.43 61.68 8.80
N THR A 109 -48.73 61.71 10.10
CA THR A 109 -50.00 61.21 10.65
C THR A 109 -51.20 62.09 10.23
N PRO A 110 -52.43 61.54 10.17
CA PRO A 110 -52.82 60.17 10.51
C PRO A 110 -52.53 59.18 9.37
N PHE A 111 -52.08 57.97 9.73
CA PHE A 111 -51.87 56.90 8.76
C PHE A 111 -53.19 56.21 8.42
N THR A 112 -53.44 55.97 7.13
CA THR A 112 -54.59 55.16 6.68
C THR A 112 -54.46 53.75 7.24
N ASN A 113 -55.49 53.27 7.95
CA ASN A 113 -55.50 51.97 8.63
C ASN A 113 -54.34 51.75 9.63
N ASN A 114 -53.75 52.84 10.15
CA ASN A 114 -52.56 52.80 11.00
C ASN A 114 -51.33 52.12 10.36
N THR A 115 -51.23 52.16 9.03
CA THR A 115 -50.14 51.54 8.27
C THR A 115 -49.51 52.56 7.31
N ALA A 116 -48.18 52.48 7.15
CA ALA A 116 -47.39 53.26 6.21
C ALA A 116 -46.42 52.34 5.45
N THR A 117 -46.25 52.55 4.15
CA THR A 117 -45.38 51.72 3.29
C THR A 117 -44.26 52.56 2.69
N PHE A 118 -43.04 52.03 2.76
CA PHE A 118 -41.82 52.66 2.26
C PHE A 118 -41.07 51.66 1.36
N GLY A 119 -41.50 51.57 0.10
CA GLY A 119 -41.01 50.53 -0.82
C GLY A 119 -41.38 49.14 -0.31
N ALA A 120 -40.37 48.33 0.02
CA ALA A 120 -40.54 46.99 0.56
C ALA A 120 -40.86 46.94 2.07
N ILE A 121 -40.78 48.08 2.76
CA ILE A 121 -41.06 48.16 4.21
C ILE A 121 -42.53 48.45 4.44
N THR A 122 -43.15 47.69 5.32
CA THR A 122 -44.46 47.98 5.91
C THR A 122 -44.29 48.34 7.38
N ALA A 123 -44.72 49.53 7.77
CA ALA A 123 -44.75 50.00 9.15
C ALA A 123 -46.19 50.08 9.65
N ASN A 124 -46.44 49.57 10.85
CA ASN A 124 -47.74 49.63 11.53
C ASN A 124 -47.60 50.38 12.85
N THR A 125 -48.67 51.01 13.31
CA THR A 125 -48.68 51.71 14.60
C THR A 125 -49.99 51.54 15.36
N ASP A 126 -49.94 51.63 16.69
CA ASP A 126 -51.12 51.80 17.54
C ASP A 126 -51.40 53.28 17.89
N GLY A 127 -50.64 54.20 17.29
CA GLY A 127 -50.64 55.63 17.57
C GLY A 127 -49.50 56.08 18.49
N THR A 128 -48.87 55.16 19.23
CA THR A 128 -47.73 55.43 20.12
C THR A 128 -46.49 54.66 19.70
N PHE A 129 -46.61 53.34 19.53
CA PHE A 129 -45.53 52.45 19.14
C PHE A 129 -45.64 52.08 17.66
N VAL A 130 -44.49 51.76 17.09
CA VAL A 130 -44.32 51.44 15.68
C VAL A 130 -43.66 50.07 15.58
N SER A 131 -44.21 49.22 14.72
CA SER A 131 -43.57 48.00 14.25
C SER A 131 -43.32 48.09 12.76
N TRP A 132 -42.32 47.37 12.27
CA TRP A 132 -42.02 47.33 10.85
C TRP A 132 -41.55 45.94 10.42
N SER A 133 -41.77 45.63 9.15
CA SER A 133 -41.21 44.45 8.47
C SER A 133 -40.78 44.84 7.05
N ILE A 134 -39.74 44.19 6.53
CA ILE A 134 -39.27 44.37 5.16
C ILE A 134 -39.33 43.06 4.38
N GLU A 135 -39.89 43.11 3.17
CA GLU A 135 -39.86 42.00 2.23
C GLU A 135 -38.62 42.11 1.34
N VAL A 136 -37.58 41.32 1.64
CA VAL A 136 -36.32 41.33 0.88
C VAL A 136 -36.41 40.38 -0.31
N PRO A 137 -36.08 40.81 -1.53
CA PRO A 137 -36.01 39.93 -2.71
C PRO A 137 -35.01 38.78 -2.53
N ASP A 138 -35.26 37.66 -3.19
CA ASP A 138 -34.34 36.53 -3.23
C ASP A 138 -32.95 36.96 -3.74
N GLY A 139 -31.90 36.45 -3.10
CA GLY A 139 -30.52 36.81 -3.42
C GLY A 139 -30.04 38.12 -2.79
N TYR A 140 -30.83 38.75 -1.90
CA TYR A 140 -30.42 39.95 -1.17
C TYR A 140 -30.60 39.78 0.35
N CYS A 141 -29.90 40.63 1.09
CA CYS A 141 -30.05 40.83 2.54
C CYS A 141 -30.18 42.32 2.86
N VAL A 142 -30.73 42.66 4.01
CA VAL A 142 -30.62 44.03 4.54
C VAL A 142 -29.18 44.27 4.98
N LYS A 143 -28.56 45.33 4.46
CA LYS A 143 -27.22 45.77 4.90
C LYS A 143 -27.34 46.85 5.97
N TYR A 144 -28.10 47.89 5.65
CA TYR A 144 -28.39 49.02 6.53
C TYR A 144 -29.87 49.35 6.47
N LEU A 145 -30.48 49.65 7.60
CA LEU A 145 -31.83 50.19 7.68
C LEU A 145 -31.90 51.25 8.77
N ALA A 146 -32.67 52.30 8.54
CA ALA A 146 -32.98 53.30 9.54
C ALA A 146 -34.49 53.58 9.58
N ALA A 147 -35.03 53.58 10.78
CA ALA A 147 -36.39 54.03 11.09
C ALA A 147 -36.30 55.35 11.87
N VAL A 148 -36.81 56.43 11.29
CA VAL A 148 -36.93 57.73 11.93
C VAL A 148 -38.36 57.86 12.44
N VAL A 149 -38.51 57.86 13.76
CA VAL A 149 -39.81 57.93 14.45
C VAL A 149 -39.91 59.28 15.15
N LYS A 150 -40.73 60.17 14.59
CA LYS A 150 -40.80 61.55 15.05
C LYS A 150 -42.02 61.83 15.90
N GLY A 151 -41.80 62.51 17.02
CA GLY A 151 -42.84 63.16 17.82
C GLY A 151 -42.30 64.38 18.53
N GLY A 152 -43.13 65.43 18.65
CA GLY A 152 -42.70 66.70 19.23
C GLY A 152 -41.53 67.36 18.46
N ALA A 153 -40.55 67.91 19.19
CA ALA A 153 -39.43 68.65 18.59
C ALA A 153 -38.40 67.76 17.88
N ASN A 154 -38.24 66.52 18.35
CA ASN A 154 -37.12 65.63 17.98
C ASN A 154 -37.62 64.35 17.28
N ALA A 155 -36.69 63.53 16.81
CA ALA A 155 -36.97 62.21 16.27
C ALA A 155 -36.00 61.18 16.86
N ASN A 156 -36.52 59.99 17.15
CA ASN A 156 -35.71 58.83 17.47
C ASN A 156 -35.28 58.17 16.16
N VAL A 157 -33.98 57.97 15.98
CA VAL A 157 -33.43 57.19 14.87
C VAL A 157 -33.01 55.83 15.39
N TYR A 158 -33.72 54.79 14.96
CA TYR A 158 -33.35 53.39 15.17
C TYR A 158 -32.57 52.93 13.94
N PHE A 159 -31.32 52.52 14.13
CA PHE A 159 -30.43 52.08 13.05
C PHE A 159 -30.11 50.60 13.19
N TYR A 160 -30.16 49.89 12.08
CA TYR A 160 -29.96 48.45 11.98
C TYR A 160 -28.83 48.18 10.98
N GLU A 161 -27.89 47.33 11.38
CA GLU A 161 -26.81 46.83 10.53
C GLU A 161 -26.90 45.30 10.49
N GLY A 162 -26.88 44.71 9.29
CA GLY A 162 -27.13 43.29 9.05
C GLY A 162 -28.59 42.94 8.73
N ASP A 163 -28.85 41.65 8.45
CA ASP A 163 -30.11 41.16 7.86
C ASP A 163 -31.30 41.11 8.84
N ILE A 164 -31.58 42.22 9.53
CA ILE A 164 -32.73 42.37 10.42
C ILE A 164 -33.96 42.70 9.56
N ARG A 165 -34.96 41.81 9.60
CA ARG A 165 -36.14 41.89 8.70
C ARG A 165 -37.40 42.45 9.35
N SER A 166 -37.40 42.64 10.66
CA SER A 166 -38.51 43.25 11.40
C SER A 166 -38.09 43.68 12.79
N ASP A 167 -38.77 44.69 13.34
CA ASP A 167 -38.68 45.09 14.74
C ASP A 167 -39.97 45.78 15.19
N SER A 168 -40.13 45.96 16.50
CA SER A 168 -41.29 46.57 17.15
C SER A 168 -40.90 47.33 18.41
N GLY A 169 -41.85 48.08 18.97
CA GLY A 169 -41.59 48.89 20.18
C GLY A 169 -40.83 50.19 19.90
N LEU A 170 -40.63 50.54 18.64
CA LEU A 170 -40.08 51.83 18.26
C LEU A 170 -41.08 52.92 18.64
N ALA A 171 -40.62 54.05 19.16
CA ALA A 171 -41.48 55.19 19.45
C ALA A 171 -40.74 56.51 19.30
N SER A 172 -41.51 57.60 19.29
CA SER A 172 -40.97 58.97 19.35
C SER A 172 -40.21 59.20 20.66
N PRO A 173 -39.32 60.22 20.72
CA PRO A 173 -38.62 60.58 21.96
C PRO A 173 -39.57 60.81 23.13
N THR A 174 -39.13 60.48 24.36
CA THR A 174 -39.91 60.74 25.57
C THR A 174 -40.18 62.24 25.78
N ASN A 175 -41.42 62.58 26.06
CA ASN A 175 -41.84 63.94 26.40
C ASN A 175 -41.57 64.26 27.89
N SER A 176 -41.91 65.48 28.32
CA SER A 176 -41.75 65.93 29.71
C SER A 176 -42.58 65.14 30.74
N SER A 177 -43.57 64.36 30.29
CA SER A 177 -44.39 63.47 31.13
C SER A 177 -43.76 62.07 31.30
N GLY A 178 -42.62 61.79 30.67
CA GLY A 178 -41.89 60.53 30.79
C GLY A 178 -42.38 59.39 29.88
N GLY A 179 -43.38 59.63 29.03
CA GLY A 179 -43.84 58.69 28.00
C GLY A 179 -43.45 59.15 26.58
N PRO A 180 -43.57 58.30 25.55
CA PRO A 180 -43.31 58.70 24.17
C PRO A 180 -44.18 59.91 23.76
N ALA A 181 -43.60 60.84 23.00
CA ALA A 181 -44.37 61.89 22.37
C ALA A 181 -45.33 61.33 21.30
N ASP A 182 -46.44 62.03 21.05
CA ASP A 182 -47.38 61.65 19.98
C ASP A 182 -46.65 61.55 18.64
N LEU A 183 -46.87 60.44 17.96
CA LEU A 183 -46.28 60.17 16.65
C LEU A 183 -46.77 61.24 15.65
N SER A 184 -45.84 61.85 14.93
CA SER A 184 -46.11 62.93 13.97
C SER A 184 -45.72 62.55 12.55
N ASN A 185 -44.59 61.86 12.37
CA ASN A 185 -44.24 61.28 11.09
C ASN A 185 -43.31 60.07 11.23
N LEU A 186 -43.26 59.30 10.14
CA LEU A 186 -42.35 58.19 9.94
C LEU A 186 -41.53 58.41 8.67
N ARG A 187 -40.26 58.00 8.74
CA ARG A 187 -39.40 57.89 7.57
C ARG A 187 -38.55 56.64 7.69
N PHE A 188 -38.41 55.93 6.58
CA PHE A 188 -37.51 54.78 6.47
C PHE A 188 -36.50 54.99 5.35
N CYS A 189 -35.32 54.41 5.55
CA CYS A 189 -34.24 54.37 4.59
C CYS A 189 -33.57 52.99 4.71
N TYR A 190 -33.20 52.35 3.60
CA TYR A 190 -32.50 51.08 3.64
C TYR A 190 -31.57 50.87 2.44
N THR A 191 -30.59 50.00 2.64
CA THR A 191 -29.66 49.51 1.62
C THR A 191 -29.71 47.99 1.63
N LEU A 192 -29.84 47.38 0.45
CA LEU A 192 -29.78 45.94 0.32
C LEU A 192 -28.39 45.55 -0.18
N GLU A 193 -27.87 44.43 0.29
CA GLU A 193 -26.65 43.82 -0.23
C GLU A 193 -27.02 42.60 -1.06
N LYS A 194 -26.46 42.50 -2.27
CA LYS A 194 -26.59 41.29 -3.09
C LYS A 194 -25.72 40.20 -2.46
N LYS A 195 -26.31 39.03 -2.20
CA LYS A 195 -25.57 37.83 -1.81
C LYS A 195 -24.53 37.49 -2.87
N PRO A 196 -23.31 37.07 -2.49
CA PRO A 196 -22.37 36.52 -3.46
C PRO A 196 -22.91 35.18 -3.96
N ASP A 197 -22.44 34.79 -5.14
CA ASP A 197 -22.70 33.44 -5.65
C ASP A 197 -22.10 32.40 -4.69
N ALA A 198 -22.74 31.24 -4.61
CA ALA A 198 -22.25 30.15 -3.75
C ALA A 198 -20.81 29.77 -4.12
N PRO A 199 -19.95 29.41 -3.14
CA PRO A 199 -18.60 28.97 -3.45
C PRO A 199 -18.64 27.70 -4.31
N ILE A 200 -17.71 27.60 -5.25
CA ILE A 200 -17.46 26.36 -5.99
C ILE A 200 -16.38 25.61 -5.22
N VAL A 201 -16.69 24.40 -4.78
CA VAL A 201 -15.77 23.57 -4.01
C VAL A 201 -15.38 22.33 -4.79
N LYS A 202 -14.18 21.83 -4.54
CA LYS A 202 -13.64 20.61 -5.16
C LYS A 202 -13.32 19.59 -4.11
N GLY A 203 -13.74 18.37 -4.41
CA GLY A 203 -13.31 17.18 -3.70
C GLY A 203 -12.09 16.55 -4.37
N GLY A 204 -11.91 15.26 -4.13
CA GLY A 204 -10.82 14.48 -4.69
C GLY A 204 -11.00 13.01 -4.35
N GLU A 205 -10.35 12.16 -5.13
CA GLU A 205 -10.32 10.72 -4.88
C GLU A 205 -8.91 10.17 -5.07
N SER A 206 -8.58 9.13 -4.31
CA SER A 206 -7.31 8.43 -4.40
C SER A 206 -7.46 7.03 -3.81
N CYS A 207 -6.51 6.16 -4.12
CA CYS A 207 -6.33 4.88 -3.46
C CYS A 207 -5.67 5.07 -2.09
N ASP A 208 -5.99 4.20 -1.15
CA ASP A 208 -5.38 4.20 0.19
C ASP A 208 -3.86 4.04 0.10
N GLU A 209 -3.14 4.93 0.77
CA GLU A 209 -1.68 4.90 0.88
C GLU A 209 -1.26 5.46 2.25
N GLU A 210 -0.11 5.02 2.76
CA GLU A 210 0.33 5.41 4.10
C GLU A 210 0.51 6.94 4.20
N GLY A 211 -0.25 7.57 5.10
CA GLY A 211 -0.17 9.01 5.34
C GLY A 211 -0.96 9.88 4.37
N LEU A 212 -1.81 9.31 3.50
CA LEU A 212 -2.70 10.05 2.63
C LEU A 212 -3.67 10.93 3.43
N VAL A 213 -3.82 12.19 3.02
CA VAL A 213 -4.86 13.09 3.52
C VAL A 213 -5.43 13.86 2.35
N LEU A 214 -6.69 13.58 2.00
CA LEU A 214 -7.45 14.38 1.04
C LEU A 214 -8.06 15.59 1.74
N ARG A 215 -8.15 16.72 1.05
CA ARG A 215 -8.70 17.97 1.57
C ARG A 215 -9.64 18.59 0.54
N ALA A 216 -10.83 18.99 0.99
CA ALA A 216 -11.71 19.78 0.15
C ALA A 216 -11.10 21.17 -0.04
N SER A 217 -11.31 21.76 -1.22
CA SER A 217 -10.72 23.04 -1.57
C SER A 217 -11.71 23.97 -2.24
N LEU A 218 -11.46 25.27 -2.13
CA LEU A 218 -12.19 26.30 -2.86
C LEU A 218 -11.61 26.41 -4.28
N ASP A 219 -12.48 26.35 -5.29
CA ASP A 219 -12.16 26.69 -6.67
C ASP A 219 -12.54 28.15 -6.92
N GLY A 220 -11.56 29.04 -6.77
CA GLY A 220 -11.72 30.48 -6.92
C GLY A 220 -11.19 31.29 -5.75
N SER A 221 -11.63 32.53 -5.65
CA SER A 221 -11.24 33.47 -4.60
C SER A 221 -12.41 33.80 -3.69
N ILE A 222 -12.12 34.04 -2.41
CA ILE A 222 -13.10 34.56 -1.47
C ILE A 222 -13.44 36.02 -1.85
N PRO A 223 -14.72 36.38 -2.00
CA PRO A 223 -15.13 37.77 -2.23
C PRO A 223 -14.63 38.71 -1.12
N GLU A 224 -14.35 39.97 -1.47
CA GLU A 224 -13.90 40.96 -0.48
C GLU A 224 -14.92 41.14 0.64
N GLY A 225 -14.45 41.12 1.89
CA GLY A 225 -15.31 41.25 3.07
C GLY A 225 -16.05 39.98 3.49
N TYR A 226 -15.82 38.85 2.81
CA TYR A 226 -16.35 37.54 3.20
C TYR A 226 -15.26 36.63 3.77
N THR A 227 -15.69 35.63 4.53
CA THR A 227 -14.86 34.49 4.92
C THR A 227 -15.47 33.21 4.36
N LEU A 228 -14.64 32.19 4.12
CA LEU A 228 -15.12 30.86 3.72
C LEU A 228 -15.33 30.02 4.98
N GLN A 229 -16.54 29.53 5.18
CA GLN A 229 -16.86 28.58 6.25
C GLN A 229 -17.21 27.22 5.63
N TRP A 230 -16.55 26.17 6.11
CA TRP A 230 -16.86 24.78 5.71
C TRP A 230 -17.88 24.16 6.65
N TYR A 231 -18.64 23.21 6.11
CA TYR A 231 -19.69 22.48 6.79
C TYR A 231 -19.69 20.99 6.40
N GLU A 232 -20.16 20.16 7.32
CA GLU A 232 -20.57 18.78 7.08
C GLU A 232 -22.05 18.59 7.46
N LYS A 233 -22.68 17.53 6.96
CA LYS A 233 -24.03 17.16 7.41
C LYS A 233 -23.95 16.19 8.58
N ASN A 234 -24.67 16.48 9.65
CA ASN A 234 -24.85 15.52 10.75
C ASN A 234 -25.89 14.45 10.40
N GLU A 235 -26.15 13.50 11.31
CA GLU A 235 -27.13 12.43 11.12
C GLU A 235 -28.57 12.93 10.91
N SER A 236 -28.87 14.16 11.31
CA SER A 236 -30.17 14.82 11.10
C SER A 236 -30.21 15.65 9.81
N GLU A 237 -29.21 15.49 8.94
CA GLU A 237 -29.01 16.24 7.68
C GLU A 237 -28.81 17.75 7.83
N GLU A 238 -28.48 18.22 9.04
CA GLU A 238 -28.20 19.63 9.31
C GLU A 238 -26.74 19.97 9.03
N PHE A 239 -26.50 21.16 8.50
CA PHE A 239 -25.15 21.67 8.27
C PHE A 239 -24.50 22.12 9.59
N VAL A 240 -23.37 21.50 9.92
CA VAL A 240 -22.57 21.81 11.11
C VAL A 240 -21.19 22.32 10.65
N PRO A 241 -20.70 23.45 11.18
CA PRO A 241 -19.42 24.02 10.77
C PRO A 241 -18.24 23.11 11.11
N VAL A 242 -17.25 23.06 10.22
CA VAL A 242 -15.98 22.33 10.40
C VAL A 242 -14.81 23.25 10.05
N GLU A 243 -13.70 23.14 10.80
CA GLU A 243 -12.50 23.96 10.55
C GLU A 243 -11.57 23.34 9.50
N ASP A 244 -11.46 22.01 9.48
CA ASP A 244 -10.58 21.28 8.57
C ASP A 244 -11.35 20.21 7.76
N PRO A 245 -11.80 20.52 6.53
CA PRO A 245 -12.53 19.57 5.69
C PRO A 245 -11.59 18.57 5.03
N LYS A 246 -11.23 17.51 5.78
CA LYS A 246 -10.30 16.46 5.34
C LYS A 246 -10.88 15.04 5.41
N LEU A 247 -10.22 14.12 4.72
CA LEU A 247 -10.43 12.68 4.82
C LEU A 247 -9.06 11.99 4.85
N ASP A 248 -8.83 11.21 5.90
CA ASP A 248 -7.58 10.49 6.18
C ASP A 248 -7.82 9.00 6.52
N GLU A 249 -9.04 8.52 6.29
CA GLU A 249 -9.44 7.11 6.42
C GLU A 249 -10.20 6.67 5.16
N VAL A 250 -10.11 5.38 4.84
CA VAL A 250 -10.87 4.76 3.75
C VAL A 250 -12.37 5.03 3.89
N GLY A 251 -12.99 5.42 2.79
CA GLY A 251 -14.41 5.73 2.73
C GLY A 251 -14.67 7.00 1.93
N SER A 252 -15.85 7.58 2.12
CA SER A 252 -16.24 8.81 1.44
C SER A 252 -16.89 9.79 2.40
N LYS A 253 -16.58 11.08 2.23
CA LYS A 253 -17.16 12.16 3.02
C LYS A 253 -17.43 13.37 2.14
N THR A 254 -18.60 13.98 2.32
CA THR A 254 -19.01 15.17 1.56
C THR A 254 -18.93 16.41 2.43
N TYR A 255 -18.24 17.44 1.93
CA TYR A 255 -18.11 18.75 2.56
C TYR A 255 -18.80 19.83 1.72
N TYR A 256 -19.27 20.87 2.40
CA TYR A 256 -19.96 22.00 1.80
C TYR A 256 -19.34 23.30 2.31
N ALA A 257 -19.52 24.41 1.60
CA ALA A 257 -19.06 25.70 2.05
C ALA A 257 -20.06 26.81 1.75
N ALA A 258 -19.96 27.90 2.50
CA ALA A 258 -20.65 29.15 2.23
C ALA A 258 -19.70 30.33 2.50
N PHE A 259 -19.89 31.41 1.76
CA PHE A 259 -19.28 32.69 2.11
C PHE A 259 -20.12 33.35 3.20
N VAL A 260 -19.49 33.77 4.30
CA VAL A 260 -20.18 34.34 5.46
C VAL A 260 -19.65 35.73 5.81
N ASN A 261 -20.58 36.69 5.98
CA ASN A 261 -20.32 38.06 6.44
C ASN A 261 -21.57 38.76 7.07
N GLY A 262 -22.65 38.01 7.35
CA GLY A 262 -23.96 38.57 7.72
C GLY A 262 -24.95 38.69 6.55
N CYS A 263 -24.48 38.64 5.30
CA CYS A 263 -25.28 38.38 4.10
C CYS A 263 -24.76 37.14 3.36
N SER A 264 -24.84 35.99 4.03
CA SER A 264 -24.21 34.76 3.56
C SER A 264 -24.71 34.31 2.18
N SER A 265 -23.81 33.70 1.42
CA SER A 265 -24.15 33.02 0.16
C SER A 265 -25.14 31.88 0.40
N ASN A 266 -25.67 31.33 -0.69
CA ASN A 266 -26.23 29.98 -0.62
C ASN A 266 -25.12 28.96 -0.32
N MET A 267 -25.50 27.80 0.20
CA MET A 267 -24.57 26.68 0.39
C MET A 267 -24.05 26.19 -0.97
N SER A 268 -22.79 25.80 -1.04
CA SER A 268 -22.21 25.19 -2.24
C SER A 268 -22.87 23.84 -2.58
N GLU A 269 -22.59 23.35 -3.79
CA GLU A 269 -22.67 21.92 -4.05
C GLU A 269 -21.64 21.15 -3.20
N GLY A 270 -21.82 19.84 -3.03
CA GLY A 270 -20.95 19.03 -2.19
C GLY A 270 -19.60 18.72 -2.85
N ALA A 271 -18.50 18.98 -2.14
CA ALA A 271 -17.18 18.42 -2.44
C ALA A 271 -17.06 17.03 -1.83
N VAL A 272 -16.99 16.00 -2.66
CA VAL A 272 -16.85 14.61 -2.21
C VAL A 272 -15.37 14.23 -2.15
N LEU A 273 -14.90 13.86 -0.97
CA LEU A 273 -13.60 13.22 -0.77
C LEU A 273 -13.81 11.71 -0.69
N THR A 274 -13.00 10.93 -1.40
CA THR A 274 -13.07 9.47 -1.36
C THR A 274 -11.68 8.84 -1.30
N ILE A 275 -11.42 8.01 -0.30
CA ILE A 275 -10.25 7.14 -0.24
C ILE A 275 -10.75 5.72 -0.50
N HIS A 276 -10.37 5.16 -1.63
CA HIS A 276 -10.77 3.82 -2.05
C HIS A 276 -9.87 2.77 -1.35
N PRO A 277 -10.45 1.68 -0.80
CA PRO A 277 -9.64 0.60 -0.25
C PRO A 277 -8.79 -0.04 -1.34
N LEU A 278 -7.60 -0.52 -0.99
CA LEU A 278 -6.83 -1.38 -1.89
C LEU A 278 -7.50 -2.76 -2.00
N PRO A 279 -7.51 -3.38 -3.20
CA PRO A 279 -7.89 -4.78 -3.32
C PRO A 279 -6.95 -5.66 -2.51
N ALA A 280 -7.40 -6.86 -2.14
CA ALA A 280 -6.52 -7.84 -1.51
C ALA A 280 -5.41 -8.26 -2.49
N ALA A 281 -4.20 -8.50 -1.99
CA ALA A 281 -3.13 -9.09 -2.78
C ALA A 281 -3.58 -10.44 -3.38
N PRO A 282 -3.27 -10.75 -4.65
CA PRO A 282 -3.62 -12.03 -5.25
C PRO A 282 -3.05 -13.19 -4.42
N ILE A 283 -3.76 -14.30 -4.34
CA ILE A 283 -3.23 -15.50 -3.68
C ILE A 283 -2.38 -16.27 -4.69
N SER A 284 -1.12 -16.53 -4.36
CA SER A 284 -0.21 -17.31 -5.21
C SER A 284 -0.79 -18.69 -5.51
N GLY A 285 -0.71 -19.13 -6.78
CA GLY A 285 -1.00 -20.50 -7.17
C GLY A 285 0.07 -21.52 -6.70
N GLY A 286 1.16 -21.03 -6.09
CA GLY A 286 2.30 -21.80 -5.64
C GLY A 286 3.48 -21.71 -6.61
N ASP A 287 4.68 -21.87 -6.06
CA ASP A 287 5.90 -22.02 -6.85
C ASP A 287 5.84 -23.33 -7.64
N GLN A 288 6.39 -23.32 -8.85
CA GLN A 288 6.34 -24.45 -9.78
C GLN A 288 7.75 -24.92 -10.13
N GLU A 289 7.89 -26.23 -10.26
CA GLU A 289 9.11 -26.91 -10.68
C GLU A 289 8.75 -27.91 -11.79
N GLY A 290 9.56 -27.96 -12.83
CA GLY A 290 9.42 -28.86 -13.99
C GLY A 290 10.77 -29.19 -14.60
N ASP A 291 10.77 -30.06 -15.60
CA ASP A 291 11.97 -30.48 -16.32
C ASP A 291 12.14 -29.67 -17.62
N CYS A 292 13.29 -29.78 -18.29
CA CYS A 292 13.62 -28.94 -19.44
C CYS A 292 12.63 -29.00 -20.63
N ASP A 293 11.79 -30.04 -20.69
CA ASP A 293 10.75 -30.23 -21.71
C ASP A 293 9.39 -29.60 -21.32
N ASP A 294 9.27 -29.07 -20.10
CA ASP A 294 8.06 -28.43 -19.59
C ASP A 294 7.97 -26.94 -19.94
N ILE A 295 6.73 -26.42 -19.95
CA ILE A 295 6.44 -24.99 -19.95
C ILE A 295 5.67 -24.68 -18.68
N LEU A 296 6.23 -23.82 -17.84
CA LEU A 296 5.59 -23.38 -16.60
C LEU A 296 4.95 -22.02 -16.80
N THR A 297 3.81 -21.76 -16.16
CA THR A 297 3.16 -20.44 -16.20
C THR A 297 2.74 -20.06 -14.79
N ALA A 298 3.15 -18.86 -14.35
CA ALA A 298 2.76 -18.36 -13.04
C ALA A 298 1.25 -18.17 -12.98
N THR A 299 0.65 -18.54 -11.86
CA THR A 299 -0.80 -18.47 -11.66
C THR A 299 -1.12 -17.88 -10.29
N VAL A 300 -2.31 -17.29 -10.20
CA VAL A 300 -2.94 -16.86 -8.95
C VAL A 300 -4.33 -17.47 -8.86
N ILE A 301 -4.86 -17.60 -7.64
CA ILE A 301 -6.17 -18.18 -7.38
C ILE A 301 -7.11 -17.16 -6.72
N ASP A 302 -8.41 -17.49 -6.70
CA ASP A 302 -9.46 -16.73 -6.02
C ASP A 302 -9.59 -15.25 -6.43
N VAL A 303 -9.37 -14.94 -7.71
CA VAL A 303 -9.56 -13.58 -8.26
C VAL A 303 -11.07 -13.22 -8.27
N PRO A 304 -11.53 -12.23 -7.48
CA PRO A 304 -12.93 -11.80 -7.47
C PRO A 304 -13.36 -11.16 -8.79
N GLU A 305 -14.68 -11.09 -9.04
CA GLU A 305 -15.22 -10.28 -10.14
C GLU A 305 -14.85 -8.80 -9.97
N GLY A 306 -14.56 -8.11 -11.08
CA GLY A 306 -14.14 -6.69 -11.07
C GLY A 306 -12.67 -6.46 -10.72
N ILE A 307 -11.86 -7.53 -10.64
CA ILE A 307 -10.42 -7.45 -10.48
C ILE A 307 -9.72 -7.96 -11.74
N THR A 308 -8.77 -7.17 -12.24
CA THR A 308 -7.82 -7.58 -13.28
C THR A 308 -6.47 -7.89 -12.65
N ILE A 309 -5.82 -9.00 -13.06
CA ILE A 309 -4.45 -9.33 -12.64
C ILE A 309 -3.46 -8.80 -13.66
N VAL A 310 -2.49 -8.02 -13.18
CA VAL A 310 -1.35 -7.54 -13.97
C VAL A 310 -0.09 -8.22 -13.46
N TRP A 311 0.69 -8.81 -14.37
CA TRP A 311 1.93 -9.49 -14.04
C TRP A 311 3.14 -8.61 -14.30
N TYR A 312 4.14 -8.72 -13.43
CA TYR A 312 5.40 -7.99 -13.52
C TYR A 312 6.59 -8.93 -13.43
N ASP A 313 7.67 -8.57 -14.13
CA ASP A 313 8.99 -9.18 -13.93
C ASP A 313 9.67 -8.65 -12.66
N LYS A 314 10.86 -9.17 -12.35
CA LYS A 314 11.69 -8.74 -11.21
C LYS A 314 12.14 -7.28 -11.25
N ASP A 315 12.16 -6.67 -12.43
CA ASP A 315 12.58 -5.29 -12.65
C ASP A 315 11.38 -4.33 -12.61
N GLY A 316 10.16 -4.86 -12.46
CA GLY A 316 8.91 -4.14 -12.33
C GLY A 316 8.24 -3.77 -13.65
N ASN A 317 8.62 -4.40 -14.77
CA ASN A 317 7.97 -4.20 -16.06
C ASN A 317 6.76 -5.12 -16.22
N ILE A 318 5.72 -4.66 -16.90
CA ILE A 318 4.52 -5.46 -17.19
C ILE A 318 4.89 -6.59 -18.16
N VAL A 319 4.38 -7.79 -17.87
CA VAL A 319 4.55 -9.01 -18.65
C VAL A 319 3.18 -9.53 -19.09
N ASP A 320 2.98 -9.71 -20.39
CA ASP A 320 1.73 -10.25 -20.95
C ASP A 320 1.62 -11.77 -20.80
N ASP A 321 2.76 -12.47 -20.83
CA ASP A 321 2.85 -13.93 -20.67
C ASP A 321 3.84 -14.29 -19.56
N PRO A 322 3.37 -14.60 -18.34
CA PRO A 322 4.24 -14.94 -17.21
C PRO A 322 4.67 -16.42 -17.26
N SER A 323 5.24 -16.84 -18.39
CA SER A 323 5.67 -18.22 -18.64
C SER A 323 7.19 -18.38 -18.71
N LEU A 324 7.68 -19.53 -18.23
CA LEU A 324 9.07 -19.96 -18.35
C LEU A 324 9.16 -21.13 -19.32
N THR A 325 10.03 -21.02 -20.31
CA THR A 325 10.43 -22.09 -21.24
C THR A 325 11.94 -22.25 -21.16
N TYR A 326 12.43 -23.49 -21.21
CA TYR A 326 13.85 -23.79 -21.08
C TYR A 326 14.66 -23.27 -22.28
N ASP A 327 15.74 -22.53 -22.02
CA ASP A 327 16.71 -22.13 -23.04
C ASP A 327 17.94 -23.05 -23.00
N GLU A 328 18.04 -24.00 -23.93
CA GLU A 328 19.17 -24.93 -24.05
C GLU A 328 20.53 -24.23 -24.13
N SER A 329 20.59 -22.99 -24.63
CA SER A 329 21.85 -22.26 -24.77
C SER A 329 22.43 -21.79 -23.43
N ILE A 330 21.58 -21.67 -22.41
CA ILE A 330 21.98 -21.31 -21.05
C ILE A 330 22.43 -22.58 -20.30
N GLY A 331 21.69 -23.68 -20.46
CA GLY A 331 21.90 -24.93 -19.71
C GLY A 331 21.65 -24.78 -18.20
N GLY A 332 21.78 -25.88 -17.46
CA GLY A 332 21.59 -25.87 -16.01
C GLY A 332 20.16 -25.54 -15.58
N VAL A 333 19.96 -25.37 -14.27
CA VAL A 333 18.67 -24.98 -13.69
C VAL A 333 18.35 -23.51 -14.04
N GLN A 334 17.15 -23.26 -14.56
CA GLN A 334 16.67 -21.93 -14.94
C GLN A 334 15.51 -21.50 -14.03
N THR A 335 15.59 -20.28 -13.50
CA THR A 335 14.59 -19.75 -12.56
C THR A 335 14.13 -18.35 -12.96
N VAL A 336 12.83 -18.09 -12.84
CA VAL A 336 12.24 -16.75 -12.95
C VAL A 336 11.21 -16.52 -11.84
N THR A 337 11.10 -15.28 -11.37
CA THR A 337 10.05 -14.87 -10.43
C THR A 337 9.16 -13.82 -11.09
N TYR A 338 7.86 -14.10 -11.14
CA TYR A 338 6.83 -13.17 -11.56
C TYR A 338 6.07 -12.62 -10.36
N TYR A 339 5.53 -11.42 -10.49
CA TYR A 339 4.82 -10.71 -9.44
C TYR A 339 3.42 -10.33 -9.94
N ALA A 340 2.38 -10.87 -9.32
CA ALA A 340 0.99 -10.56 -9.64
C ALA A 340 0.47 -9.40 -8.79
N GLU A 341 -0.17 -8.43 -9.41
CA GLU A 341 -0.85 -7.29 -8.80
C GLU A 341 -2.35 -7.37 -9.13
N ALA A 342 -3.22 -7.25 -8.13
CA ALA A 342 -4.66 -7.12 -8.38
C ALA A 342 -5.01 -5.65 -8.57
N VAL A 343 -5.73 -5.33 -9.64
CA VAL A 343 -6.20 -3.98 -9.95
C VAL A 343 -7.71 -3.98 -10.00
N ASP A 344 -8.33 -3.11 -9.21
CA ASP A 344 -9.77 -2.90 -9.22
C ASP A 344 -10.20 -2.20 -10.52
N ASP A 345 -11.18 -2.78 -11.21
CA ASP A 345 -11.57 -2.34 -12.55
C ASP A 345 -12.26 -0.97 -12.56
N GLU A 346 -12.85 -0.54 -11.45
CA GLU A 346 -13.56 0.74 -11.35
C GLU A 346 -12.63 1.84 -10.81
N THR A 347 -12.04 1.62 -9.63
CA THR A 347 -11.23 2.60 -8.90
C THR A 347 -9.80 2.69 -9.40
N LYS A 348 -9.32 1.66 -10.12
CA LYS A 348 -7.92 1.49 -10.55
C LYS A 348 -6.91 1.37 -9.40
N CYS A 349 -7.39 1.11 -8.18
CA CYS A 349 -6.52 0.84 -7.06
C CYS A 349 -5.87 -0.53 -7.19
N ALA A 350 -4.58 -0.58 -6.85
CA ALA A 350 -3.74 -1.75 -6.98
C ALA A 350 -3.37 -2.31 -5.60
N SER A 351 -3.29 -3.62 -5.48
CA SER A 351 -2.85 -4.29 -4.26
C SER A 351 -1.32 -4.36 -4.17
N GLU A 352 -0.83 -4.84 -3.03
CA GLU A 352 0.53 -5.34 -2.93
C GLU A 352 0.75 -6.54 -3.87
N ARG A 353 1.98 -6.67 -4.37
CA ARG A 353 2.33 -7.73 -5.31
C ARG A 353 2.60 -9.07 -4.63
N THR A 354 2.12 -10.15 -5.24
CA THR A 354 2.38 -11.52 -4.83
C THR A 354 3.36 -12.22 -5.77
N ALA A 355 4.44 -12.77 -5.23
CA ALA A 355 5.45 -13.48 -6.01
C ALA A 355 5.06 -14.93 -6.33
N VAL A 356 5.46 -15.40 -7.51
CA VAL A 356 5.42 -16.80 -7.96
C VAL A 356 6.73 -17.13 -8.63
N MET A 357 7.43 -18.15 -8.14
CA MET A 357 8.69 -18.61 -8.71
C MET A 357 8.48 -19.84 -9.60
N LEU A 358 9.09 -19.83 -10.79
CA LEU A 358 9.11 -20.95 -11.71
C LEU A 358 10.55 -21.45 -11.84
N THR A 359 10.74 -22.76 -11.79
CA THR A 359 12.04 -23.43 -11.90
C THR A 359 11.96 -24.54 -12.95
N LEU A 360 12.84 -24.50 -13.95
CA LEU A 360 13.05 -25.60 -14.89
C LEU A 360 14.41 -26.24 -14.62
N ASN A 361 14.39 -27.54 -14.37
CA ASN A 361 15.59 -28.36 -14.21
C ASN A 361 16.29 -28.57 -15.56
N GLU A 362 17.57 -28.91 -15.52
CA GLU A 362 18.35 -29.18 -16.74
C GLU A 362 17.93 -30.50 -17.39
N CYS A 363 18.17 -30.64 -18.70
CA CYS A 363 17.97 -31.91 -19.38
C CYS A 363 18.99 -32.95 -18.90
N GLU A 364 18.51 -34.14 -18.52
CA GLU A 364 19.40 -35.27 -18.29
C GLU A 364 19.94 -35.79 -19.63
N GLU A 365 21.25 -35.64 -19.86
CA GLU A 365 21.93 -36.23 -21.02
C GLU A 365 22.10 -37.75 -20.83
N PRO A 366 21.64 -38.60 -21.76
CA PRO A 366 21.79 -40.04 -21.64
C PRO A 366 23.26 -40.46 -21.78
N CYS A 367 23.73 -41.32 -20.88
CA CYS A 367 25.07 -41.91 -20.99
C CYS A 367 25.06 -43.17 -21.86
N TYR A 368 26.13 -43.38 -22.63
CA TYR A 368 26.32 -44.56 -23.46
C TYR A 368 27.59 -45.33 -23.07
N ASP A 369 27.53 -46.67 -23.04
CA ASP A 369 28.69 -47.56 -22.91
C ASP A 369 28.77 -48.53 -24.10
N PHE A 370 29.96 -49.06 -24.35
CA PHE A 370 30.18 -50.05 -25.39
C PHE A 370 29.67 -51.43 -24.97
N VAL A 371 29.13 -52.19 -25.94
CA VAL A 371 28.80 -53.60 -25.72
C VAL A 371 30.09 -54.44 -25.69
N TRP A 372 30.23 -55.29 -24.68
CA TRP A 372 31.39 -56.17 -24.50
C TRP A 372 31.04 -57.63 -24.81
N LYS A 373 31.81 -58.27 -25.70
CA LYS A 373 31.55 -59.66 -26.11
C LYS A 373 32.59 -60.63 -25.55
N GLY A 374 32.11 -61.62 -24.79
CA GLY A 374 32.93 -62.67 -24.17
C GLY A 374 33.68 -63.56 -25.17
N GLU A 375 34.94 -63.80 -24.86
CA GLU A 375 35.84 -64.70 -25.58
C GLU A 375 36.79 -65.42 -24.61
N THR A 376 37.33 -66.53 -25.07
CA THR A 376 38.39 -67.26 -24.37
C THR A 376 39.74 -66.92 -24.99
N ALA A 377 40.76 -66.66 -24.18
CA ALA A 377 42.10 -66.32 -24.65
C ALA A 377 43.20 -67.24 -24.11
N TRP A 378 44.17 -67.60 -24.95
CA TRP A 378 45.31 -68.45 -24.60
C TRP A 378 46.62 -67.85 -25.06
N ALA A 379 47.66 -67.95 -24.23
CA ALA A 379 49.02 -67.58 -24.62
C ALA A 379 49.56 -68.57 -25.65
N ALA A 380 50.06 -68.06 -26.78
CA ALA A 380 50.64 -68.88 -27.83
C ALA A 380 52.09 -69.28 -27.50
N ASN A 381 52.69 -70.19 -28.27
CA ASN A 381 54.13 -70.42 -28.21
C ASN A 381 54.86 -69.53 -29.24
N GLY A 382 54.88 -68.22 -28.98
CA GLY A 382 55.43 -67.19 -29.87
C GLY A 382 54.36 -66.20 -30.31
N ASN A 383 54.46 -65.70 -31.54
CA ASN A 383 53.54 -64.67 -32.07
C ASN A 383 52.56 -65.23 -33.12
N THR A 384 52.46 -66.55 -33.24
CA THR A 384 51.57 -67.23 -34.18
C THR A 384 50.64 -68.15 -33.40
N SER A 385 49.34 -68.00 -33.63
CA SER A 385 48.32 -68.79 -32.96
C SER A 385 48.42 -70.28 -33.31
N GLY A 386 48.06 -71.13 -32.35
CA GLY A 386 47.95 -72.58 -32.56
C GLY A 386 49.27 -73.34 -32.73
N THR A 387 50.42 -72.70 -32.53
CA THR A 387 51.76 -73.28 -32.72
C THR A 387 52.07 -74.46 -31.81
N LEU A 388 51.64 -74.42 -30.54
CA LEU A 388 51.68 -75.56 -29.61
C LEU A 388 50.31 -75.72 -28.94
N ARG A 389 49.57 -76.75 -29.34
CA ARG A 389 48.23 -77.06 -28.80
C ARG A 389 48.28 -78.24 -27.85
N TYR A 390 47.40 -78.25 -26.85
CA TYR A 390 47.22 -79.39 -25.95
C TYR A 390 46.76 -80.65 -26.69
N ILE A 391 45.88 -80.49 -27.68
CA ILE A 391 45.45 -81.54 -28.60
C ILE A 391 45.32 -81.00 -30.03
N ASN A 392 45.56 -81.85 -31.02
CA ASN A 392 45.57 -81.44 -32.44
C ASN A 392 44.17 -81.40 -33.10
N ARG A 393 43.11 -81.89 -32.44
CA ARG A 393 41.74 -81.92 -32.98
C ARG A 393 40.73 -81.44 -31.95
N GLY A 394 39.83 -80.55 -32.34
CA GLY A 394 38.80 -79.97 -31.46
C GLY A 394 39.28 -78.71 -30.74
N ASN A 395 39.52 -78.81 -29.43
CA ASN A 395 39.89 -77.67 -28.56
C ASN A 395 41.21 -77.01 -29.00
N TRP A 396 41.25 -75.67 -29.01
CA TRP A 396 42.36 -74.85 -29.48
C TRP A 396 43.27 -74.32 -28.37
N ALA A 397 43.08 -74.74 -27.12
CA ALA A 397 43.96 -74.41 -26.02
C ALA A 397 45.44 -74.61 -26.39
N THR A 398 46.26 -73.61 -26.08
CA THR A 398 47.69 -73.61 -26.34
C THR A 398 48.50 -73.54 -25.06
N TYR A 399 49.76 -73.97 -25.14
CA TYR A 399 50.72 -73.79 -24.06
C TYR A 399 52.00 -73.17 -24.61
N THR A 400 52.74 -72.50 -23.73
CA THR A 400 54.00 -71.84 -24.05
C THR A 400 55.16 -72.67 -23.53
N ALA A 401 56.13 -72.99 -24.39
CA ALA A 401 57.40 -73.57 -23.94
C ALA A 401 58.30 -72.47 -23.33
N TYR A 402 58.93 -72.76 -22.21
CA TYR A 402 59.76 -71.81 -21.46
C TYR A 402 61.09 -72.44 -21.05
N SER A 403 62.20 -71.81 -21.45
CA SER A 403 63.56 -72.33 -21.28
C SER A 403 64.35 -71.68 -20.15
N GLY A 404 63.71 -70.92 -19.25
CA GLY A 404 64.36 -70.23 -18.13
C GLY A 404 64.79 -68.78 -18.42
N SER A 405 64.74 -68.34 -19.69
CA SER A 405 65.04 -66.96 -20.10
C SER A 405 63.77 -66.16 -20.35
N ALA A 406 63.86 -64.83 -20.22
CA ALA A 406 62.75 -63.94 -20.50
C ALA A 406 62.20 -64.15 -21.92
N LYS A 407 60.88 -64.19 -22.05
CA LYS A 407 60.18 -64.48 -23.30
C LYS A 407 58.85 -63.75 -23.33
N SER A 408 58.48 -63.17 -24.47
CA SER A 408 57.13 -62.64 -24.68
C SER A 408 56.43 -63.41 -25.80
N VAL A 409 55.13 -63.61 -25.65
CA VAL A 409 54.27 -64.30 -26.62
C VAL A 409 52.94 -63.56 -26.77
N THR A 410 52.26 -63.77 -27.89
CA THR A 410 50.95 -63.17 -28.13
C THR A 410 49.86 -63.94 -27.37
N LEU A 411 48.93 -63.19 -26.78
CA LEU A 411 47.68 -63.70 -26.23
C LEU A 411 46.62 -63.65 -27.34
N PHE A 412 46.14 -64.81 -27.77
CA PHE A 412 45.07 -64.88 -28.77
C PHE A 412 43.75 -65.22 -28.11
N ALA A 413 42.71 -64.44 -28.39
CA ALA A 413 41.32 -64.72 -28.07
C ALA A 413 40.59 -65.30 -29.29
N GLY A 414 39.64 -66.20 -29.07
CA GLY A 414 38.82 -66.77 -30.15
C GLY A 414 39.65 -67.38 -31.30
N GLN A 415 40.77 -68.02 -30.97
CA GLN A 415 41.79 -68.56 -31.89
C GLN A 415 42.68 -67.56 -32.62
N THR A 416 42.20 -66.40 -33.05
CA THR A 416 43.00 -65.54 -33.97
C THR A 416 43.07 -64.08 -33.58
N LYS A 417 42.24 -63.60 -32.65
CA LYS A 417 42.19 -62.19 -32.28
C LYS A 417 43.34 -61.88 -31.32
N ASN A 418 44.17 -60.91 -31.66
CA ASN A 418 45.25 -60.48 -30.78
C ASN A 418 44.67 -59.69 -29.60
N ALA A 419 44.52 -60.36 -28.45
CA ALA A 419 43.96 -59.77 -27.23
C ALA A 419 45.03 -59.12 -26.34
N GLY A 420 46.32 -59.31 -26.66
CA GLY A 420 47.40 -58.79 -25.83
C GLY A 420 48.69 -59.58 -25.92
N THR A 421 49.52 -59.45 -24.89
CA THR A 421 50.79 -60.16 -24.75
C THR A 421 50.92 -60.81 -23.38
N VAL A 422 51.70 -61.89 -23.33
CA VAL A 422 52.10 -62.56 -22.09
C VAL A 422 53.63 -62.61 -22.04
N ALA A 423 54.20 -61.90 -21.06
CA ALA A 423 55.62 -61.82 -20.82
C ALA A 423 56.01 -62.71 -19.63
N PHE A 424 56.93 -63.63 -19.87
CA PHE A 424 57.59 -64.45 -18.85
C PHE A 424 58.94 -63.80 -18.52
N SER A 425 59.20 -63.53 -17.24
CA SER A 425 60.51 -63.06 -16.78
C SER A 425 61.60 -64.11 -16.97
N ALA A 426 62.88 -63.75 -16.83
CA ALA A 426 63.92 -64.74 -16.56
C ALA A 426 63.65 -65.43 -15.21
N ALA A 427 64.00 -66.70 -15.09
CA ALA A 427 63.79 -67.44 -13.84
C ALA A 427 64.77 -66.97 -12.77
N SER A 428 64.26 -66.67 -11.59
CA SER A 428 65.07 -66.25 -10.43
C SER A 428 64.54 -66.92 -9.17
N GLY A 429 65.41 -67.58 -8.42
CA GLY A 429 65.03 -68.29 -7.20
C GLY A 429 64.00 -69.41 -7.42
N GLY A 430 63.95 -70.00 -8.62
CA GLY A 430 62.95 -71.01 -8.98
C GLY A 430 61.54 -70.45 -9.26
N MET A 431 61.39 -69.13 -9.39
CA MET A 431 60.13 -68.45 -9.70
C MET A 431 60.21 -67.70 -11.03
N VAL A 432 59.05 -67.49 -11.67
CA VAL A 432 58.87 -66.74 -12.90
C VAL A 432 57.69 -65.78 -12.73
N THR A 433 57.87 -64.51 -13.08
CA THR A 433 56.76 -63.55 -13.16
C THR A 433 56.16 -63.61 -14.56
N ILE A 434 54.85 -63.83 -14.61
CA ILE A 434 54.02 -63.80 -15.81
C ILE A 434 53.21 -62.52 -15.78
N THR A 435 53.49 -61.62 -16.71
CA THR A 435 52.79 -60.35 -16.88
C THR A 435 51.98 -60.38 -18.16
N ILE A 436 50.69 -60.15 -18.03
CA ILE A 436 49.71 -60.09 -19.11
C ILE A 436 49.42 -58.61 -19.36
N THR A 437 49.50 -58.19 -20.62
CA THR A 437 49.05 -56.87 -21.06
C THR A 437 47.94 -57.06 -22.08
N LEU A 438 46.72 -56.62 -21.78
CA LEU A 438 45.61 -56.63 -22.74
C LEU A 438 45.72 -55.42 -23.68
N ASN A 439 45.37 -55.61 -24.94
CA ASN A 439 45.33 -54.51 -25.91
C ASN A 439 44.15 -53.57 -25.62
N GLU A 440 44.18 -52.35 -26.16
CA GLU A 440 43.01 -51.47 -26.18
C GLU A 440 41.80 -52.18 -26.79
N GLY A 441 40.61 -51.92 -26.23
CA GLY A 441 39.38 -52.64 -26.59
C GLY A 441 39.27 -54.06 -26.03
N TRP A 442 40.18 -54.48 -25.14
CA TRP A 442 40.11 -55.76 -24.41
C TRP A 442 40.13 -55.55 -22.90
N ARG A 443 39.30 -56.32 -22.19
CA ARG A 443 39.31 -56.40 -20.72
C ARG A 443 39.13 -57.83 -20.24
N LEU A 444 39.41 -58.07 -18.96
CA LEU A 444 39.01 -59.32 -18.32
C LEU A 444 37.49 -59.37 -18.24
N LYS A 445 36.91 -60.52 -18.55
CA LYS A 445 35.49 -60.76 -18.30
C LYS A 445 35.22 -60.65 -16.81
N ALA A 446 34.18 -59.90 -16.43
CA ALA A 446 33.79 -59.75 -15.03
C ALA A 446 33.47 -61.12 -14.41
N GLY A 447 34.05 -61.41 -13.24
CA GLY A 447 33.91 -62.68 -12.56
C GLY A 447 35.11 -63.00 -11.66
N ASN A 448 35.05 -64.15 -11.00
CA ASN A 448 36.17 -64.68 -10.22
C ASN A 448 37.01 -65.61 -11.09
N GLU A 449 38.34 -65.51 -10.97
CA GLU A 449 39.31 -66.37 -11.66
C GLU A 449 39.39 -66.18 -13.17
N ALA A 450 39.23 -64.95 -13.68
CA ALA A 450 39.34 -64.64 -15.10
C ALA A 450 40.72 -65.05 -15.67
N VAL A 451 41.78 -65.05 -14.87
CA VAL A 451 43.13 -65.47 -15.24
C VAL A 451 43.49 -66.81 -14.59
N LYS A 452 43.92 -67.78 -15.40
CA LYS A 452 44.24 -69.15 -14.97
C LYS A 452 45.59 -69.58 -15.56
N ILE A 453 46.53 -69.98 -14.70
CA ILE A 453 47.87 -70.40 -15.10
C ILE A 453 48.16 -71.81 -14.57
N GLN A 454 48.75 -72.65 -15.40
CA GLN A 454 49.22 -73.99 -15.03
C GLN A 454 50.64 -74.20 -15.56
N GLY A 455 51.56 -74.49 -14.66
CA GLY A 455 52.91 -74.95 -15.00
C GLY A 455 52.94 -76.47 -15.23
N TYR A 456 53.76 -76.91 -16.19
CA TYR A 456 54.01 -78.32 -16.49
C TYR A 456 55.51 -78.62 -16.59
N PRO A 457 55.99 -79.71 -15.96
CA PRO A 457 57.38 -80.14 -16.09
C PRO A 457 57.70 -80.76 -17.46
N SER A 458 56.69 -81.27 -18.18
CA SER A 458 56.79 -81.83 -19.53
C SER A 458 55.65 -81.30 -20.41
N ALA A 459 55.81 -81.39 -21.74
CA ALA A 459 54.76 -80.95 -22.67
C ALA A 459 53.44 -81.69 -22.35
N PRO A 460 52.31 -80.96 -22.22
CA PRO A 460 51.04 -81.58 -21.85
C PRO A 460 50.48 -82.42 -23.00
N SER A 461 49.91 -83.59 -22.67
CA SER A 461 49.44 -84.60 -23.63
C SER A 461 47.91 -84.70 -23.76
N GLY A 462 47.16 -83.85 -23.06
CA GLY A 462 45.70 -83.82 -23.09
C GLY A 462 45.16 -82.49 -22.60
N ASN A 463 43.90 -82.19 -22.93
CA ASN A 463 43.27 -80.92 -22.56
C ASN A 463 43.38 -80.65 -21.05
N PRO A 464 43.62 -79.38 -20.65
CA PRO A 464 43.47 -79.01 -19.26
C PRO A 464 42.00 -79.21 -18.89
N SER A 465 41.71 -80.02 -17.88
CA SER A 465 40.32 -80.20 -17.46
C SER A 465 39.79 -78.88 -16.89
N PRO A 466 38.57 -78.47 -17.26
CA PRO A 466 37.92 -77.31 -16.66
C PRO A 466 37.95 -77.42 -15.13
N GLY A 467 38.50 -76.41 -14.45
CA GLY A 467 38.63 -76.37 -12.98
C GLY A 467 39.93 -76.89 -12.37
N LEU A 468 40.86 -77.50 -13.14
CA LEU A 468 42.08 -78.12 -12.59
C LEU A 468 43.36 -77.26 -12.66
N PHE A 469 43.26 -75.97 -12.98
CA PHE A 469 44.40 -75.05 -12.82
C PHE A 469 44.77 -74.92 -11.34
N THR A 470 45.98 -75.31 -10.98
CA THR A 470 46.47 -75.32 -9.59
C THR A 470 47.60 -74.32 -9.35
N THR A 471 48.30 -73.88 -10.40
CA THR A 471 49.42 -72.93 -10.24
C THR A 471 48.93 -71.53 -9.89
N TYR A 472 47.91 -71.03 -10.58
CA TYR A 472 47.24 -69.78 -10.21
C TYR A 472 45.84 -69.70 -10.80
N LYS A 473 44.93 -69.12 -10.03
CA LYS A 473 43.59 -68.70 -10.40
C LYS A 473 43.28 -67.39 -9.71
N GLY A 474 42.87 -66.38 -10.46
CA GLY A 474 42.55 -65.07 -9.92
C GLY A 474 42.33 -64.05 -11.02
N ASN A 475 42.36 -62.76 -10.67
CA ASN A 475 42.13 -61.67 -11.63
C ASN A 475 43.36 -60.75 -11.82
N SER A 476 44.46 -60.99 -11.09
CA SER A 476 45.71 -60.26 -11.31
C SER A 476 46.27 -60.56 -12.71
N LEU A 477 46.71 -59.51 -13.40
CA LEU A 477 47.42 -59.58 -14.68
C LEU A 477 48.94 -59.68 -14.51
N SER A 478 49.46 -59.55 -13.29
CA SER A 478 50.87 -59.86 -12.98
C SER A 478 50.95 -60.87 -11.85
N ILE A 479 51.54 -62.03 -12.11
CA ILE A 479 51.55 -63.18 -11.21
C ILE A 479 52.94 -63.78 -11.13
N MET A 480 53.41 -64.06 -9.92
CA MET A 480 54.65 -64.81 -9.69
C MET A 480 54.32 -66.27 -9.41
N VAL A 481 54.85 -67.19 -10.23
CA VAL A 481 54.57 -68.64 -10.17
C VAL A 481 55.85 -69.47 -10.13
N PRO A 482 55.84 -70.71 -9.60
CA PRO A 482 56.99 -71.61 -9.66
C PRO A 482 57.43 -71.92 -11.09
N GLN A 483 58.74 -71.98 -11.31
CA GLN A 483 59.33 -72.28 -12.61
C GLN A 483 58.89 -73.65 -13.13
N SER A 484 58.43 -73.69 -14.38
CA SER A 484 58.07 -74.90 -15.12
C SER A 484 58.58 -74.83 -16.58
N ALA A 485 58.73 -75.98 -17.23
CA ALA A 485 59.21 -76.05 -18.62
C ALA A 485 58.14 -75.59 -19.63
N PHE A 486 56.86 -75.68 -19.27
CA PHE A 486 55.74 -75.21 -20.08
C PHE A 486 54.68 -74.55 -19.22
N TYR A 487 53.95 -73.59 -19.79
CA TYR A 487 52.82 -72.93 -19.13
C TYR A 487 51.58 -72.89 -20.03
N GLY A 488 50.45 -73.30 -19.47
CA GLY A 488 49.13 -72.89 -19.98
C GLY A 488 48.74 -71.58 -19.31
N VAL A 489 48.53 -70.52 -20.09
CA VAL A 489 48.00 -69.24 -19.61
C VAL A 489 46.69 -69.00 -20.34
N HIS A 490 45.59 -69.02 -19.58
CA HIS A 490 44.23 -68.96 -20.06
C HIS A 490 43.49 -67.81 -19.39
N LEU A 491 42.80 -66.99 -20.19
CA LEU A 491 42.01 -65.88 -19.71
C LEU A 491 40.58 -65.96 -20.25
N ASP A 492 39.63 -65.58 -19.40
CA ASP A 492 38.29 -65.17 -19.83
C ASP A 492 38.34 -63.66 -20.09
N VAL A 493 38.19 -63.27 -21.35
CA VAL A 493 38.29 -61.86 -21.78
C VAL A 493 37.01 -61.43 -22.46
N GLU A 494 36.83 -60.12 -22.59
CA GLU A 494 35.81 -59.50 -23.42
C GLU A 494 36.46 -58.48 -24.34
N TRP A 495 35.90 -58.31 -25.53
CA TRP A 495 36.31 -57.27 -26.47
C TRP A 495 35.17 -56.31 -26.76
N GLN A 496 35.53 -55.04 -26.95
CA GLN A 496 34.65 -53.93 -27.26
C GLN A 496 34.09 -54.06 -28.67
N THR A 497 32.76 -53.99 -28.83
CA THR A 497 32.11 -53.91 -30.15
C THR A 497 31.92 -52.44 -30.58
N GLU A 498 31.48 -52.22 -31.81
CA GLU A 498 31.12 -50.87 -32.33
C GLU A 498 29.69 -50.43 -31.91
N GLU A 499 28.98 -51.27 -31.15
CA GLU A 499 27.61 -51.00 -30.70
C GLU A 499 27.63 -50.31 -29.33
N LEU A 500 26.85 -49.23 -29.21
CA LEU A 500 26.61 -48.49 -27.96
C LEU A 500 25.24 -48.85 -27.40
N ILE A 501 25.16 -48.94 -26.08
CA ILE A 501 23.91 -49.08 -25.34
C ILE A 501 23.78 -47.93 -24.35
N GLU A 502 22.56 -47.45 -24.15
CA GLU A 502 22.23 -46.48 -23.11
C GLU A 502 22.41 -47.13 -21.73
N VAL A 503 23.10 -46.45 -20.83
CA VAL A 503 23.42 -46.90 -19.48
C VAL A 503 23.16 -45.77 -18.48
N GLU A 504 22.95 -46.13 -17.21
CA GLU A 504 22.94 -45.13 -16.13
C GLU A 504 24.29 -44.41 -16.07
N CYS A 505 24.25 -43.09 -16.03
CA CYS A 505 25.44 -42.27 -15.90
C CYS A 505 26.19 -42.64 -14.60
N PRO A 506 27.53 -42.84 -14.67
CA PRO A 506 28.29 -43.17 -13.48
C PRO A 506 28.20 -42.03 -12.47
N GLU A 507 27.76 -42.34 -11.23
CA GLU A 507 27.79 -41.38 -10.13
C GLU A 507 29.22 -40.83 -9.96
N GLU A 508 29.37 -39.49 -9.98
CA GLU A 508 30.65 -38.86 -9.67
C GLU A 508 31.12 -39.29 -8.28
N LYS A 509 32.29 -39.95 -8.21
CA LYS A 509 32.90 -40.45 -6.97
C LYS A 509 33.92 -39.52 -6.36
#